data_AF-A0A7K5A708-F1
#
_entry.id   AF-A0A7K5A708-F1
#
_cell.length_a   1.000
_cell.length_b   1.000
_cell.length_c   1.000
_cell.angle_alpha   90.00
_cell.angle_beta   90.00
_cell.angle_gamma   90.00
#
_symmetry.space_group_name_H-M   'P 1'
#
loop_
_entity.id
_entity.type
_entity.pdbx_description
1 polymer ?
#
loop_
_entity_poly.entity_id
_entity_poly.type
_entity_poly.pdbx_seq_one_letter_code
_entity_poly.pdbx_strand_id
1 'polypeptide(L)'
;SLVDKSQGLLFQGDTKNDTWIFVLTVLLSSTLIYNSKGSIDQQALEQLHYVMKLTERVKLKAAPEESEGDLEEVEQLVPFLPTFVWAVRDFTLQLEKDGKDISEDEYLEFALELEAGKG
;
A
#
# COMPACT_ATOMS: atom_id res chain seq x y z
N SER A 1 -32.34 11.78 20.36
CA SER A 1 -31.07 12.38 19.94
C SER A 1 -30.85 12.06 18.48
N LEU A 2 -31.18 12.98 17.58
CA LEU A 2 -31.05 12.83 16.12
C LEU A 2 -29.71 13.39 15.59
N VAL A 3 -28.84 13.82 16.50
CA VAL A 3 -27.54 14.44 16.22
C VAL A 3 -26.41 13.40 16.14
N ASP A 4 -26.66 12.17 16.62
CA ASP A 4 -25.65 11.10 16.70
C ASP A 4 -25.61 10.22 15.43
N LYS A 5 -26.72 10.12 14.70
CA LYS A 5 -26.83 9.31 13.47
C LYS A 5 -26.31 10.00 12.20
N SER A 6 -26.17 11.32 12.20
CA SER A 6 -25.68 12.07 11.04
C SER A 6 -24.16 12.02 10.90
N GLN A 7 -23.42 11.83 11.99
CA GLN A 7 -21.96 11.70 11.91
C GLN A 7 -21.54 10.32 11.37
N GLY A 8 -22.26 9.24 11.69
CA GLY A 8 -21.95 7.90 11.18
C GLY A 8 -22.12 7.71 9.67
N LEU A 9 -22.94 8.54 9.01
CA LEU A 9 -23.20 8.47 7.56
C LEU A 9 -22.18 9.27 6.73
N LEU A 10 -21.54 10.29 7.30
CA LEU A 10 -20.53 11.09 6.61
C LEU A 10 -19.21 10.31 6.42
N PHE A 11 -18.83 9.47 7.40
CA PHE A 11 -17.61 8.67 7.32
C PHE A 11 -17.73 7.43 6.41
N GLN A 12 -18.94 7.00 6.06
CA GLN A 12 -19.15 5.84 5.19
C GLN A 12 -19.12 6.18 3.69
N GLY A 13 -19.23 7.46 3.34
CA GLY A 13 -19.15 7.95 1.95
C GLY A 13 -17.73 8.20 1.44
N ASP A 14 -16.74 8.32 2.34
CA ASP A 14 -15.41 8.84 2.00
C ASP A 14 -14.40 7.76 1.61
N THR A 15 -14.56 6.52 2.10
CA THR A 15 -13.52 5.48 1.95
C THR A 15 -13.21 5.10 0.51
N LYS A 16 -14.21 5.13 -0.38
CA LYS A 16 -14.00 4.91 -1.82
C LYS A 16 -13.26 6.08 -2.45
N ASN A 17 -13.60 7.30 -2.07
CA ASN A 17 -12.95 8.51 -2.58
C ASN A 17 -11.50 8.59 -2.10
N ASP A 18 -11.25 8.30 -0.83
CA ASP A 18 -9.91 8.18 -0.26
C ASP A 18 -9.06 7.15 -0.98
N THR A 19 -9.66 6.00 -1.33
CA THR A 19 -8.97 4.96 -2.13
C THR A 19 -8.59 5.48 -3.51
N TRP A 20 -9.48 6.19 -4.21
CA TRP A 20 -9.19 6.76 -5.53
C TRP A 20 -8.17 7.90 -5.47
N ILE A 21 -8.25 8.77 -4.45
CA ILE A 21 -7.26 9.81 -4.19
C ILE A 21 -5.89 9.18 -3.96
N PHE A 22 -5.84 8.10 -3.19
CA PHE A 22 -4.62 7.37 -2.90
C PHE A 22 -4.06 6.72 -4.18
N VAL A 23 -4.88 6.00 -4.97
CA VAL A 23 -4.47 5.44 -6.28
C VAL A 23 -3.92 6.52 -7.22
N LEU A 24 -4.61 7.65 -7.35
CA LEU A 24 -4.12 8.78 -8.17
C LEU A 24 -2.81 9.35 -7.63
N THR A 25 -2.65 9.43 -6.31
CA THR A 25 -1.40 9.86 -5.69
C THR A 25 -0.27 8.91 -6.03
N VAL A 26 -0.49 7.58 -5.99
CA VAL A 26 0.52 6.59 -6.40
C VAL A 26 0.89 6.76 -7.87
N LEU A 27 -0.10 6.97 -8.75
CA LEU A 27 0.12 7.13 -10.19
C LEU A 27 0.90 8.39 -10.57
N LEU A 28 0.67 9.49 -9.85
CA LEU A 28 1.24 10.80 -10.17
C LEU A 28 2.55 11.08 -9.42
N SER A 29 2.84 10.34 -8.36
CA SER A 29 4.02 10.56 -7.53
C SER A 29 5.24 9.85 -8.10
N SER A 30 6.40 10.45 -7.93
CA SER A 30 7.70 9.80 -8.11
C SER A 30 8.16 9.05 -6.85
N THR A 31 7.63 9.42 -5.68
CA THR A 31 7.91 8.77 -4.39
C THR A 31 6.64 8.70 -3.56
N LEU A 32 6.30 7.51 -3.05
CA LEU A 32 5.17 7.26 -2.18
C LEU A 32 5.68 7.06 -0.75
N ILE A 33 5.31 7.97 0.14
CA ILE A 33 5.61 7.85 1.57
C ILE A 33 4.34 7.35 2.28
N TYR A 34 4.32 6.08 2.67
CA TYR A 34 3.25 5.51 3.46
C TYR A 34 3.56 5.67 4.95
N ASN A 35 2.65 6.31 5.68
CA ASN A 35 2.85 6.59 7.10
C ASN A 35 1.87 5.79 7.95
N SER A 36 2.40 4.93 8.83
CA SER A 36 1.60 4.21 9.82
C SER A 36 2.14 4.46 11.24
N LYS A 37 1.30 4.17 12.23
CA LYS A 37 1.67 4.24 13.65
C LYS A 37 1.81 2.82 14.20
N GLY A 38 2.78 2.59 15.07
CA GLY A 38 3.04 1.29 15.69
C GLY A 38 4.01 0.47 14.85
N SER A 39 3.86 -0.85 14.82
CA SER A 39 4.60 -1.73 13.93
C SER A 39 3.93 -1.84 12.56
N ILE A 40 4.63 -2.41 11.57
CA ILE A 40 3.97 -2.85 10.35
C ILE A 40 3.03 -4.00 10.72
N ASP A 41 1.73 -3.78 10.56
CA ASP A 41 0.69 -4.78 10.83
C ASP A 41 0.11 -5.34 9.53
N GLN A 42 -0.55 -6.50 9.64
CA GLN A 42 -1.16 -7.17 8.49
C GLN A 42 -2.22 -6.29 7.82
N GLN A 43 -2.93 -5.46 8.60
CA GLN A 43 -3.98 -4.59 8.07
C GLN A 43 -3.43 -3.50 7.14
N ALA A 44 -2.31 -2.86 7.51
CA ALA A 44 -1.65 -1.87 6.66
C ALA A 44 -1.11 -2.49 5.36
N LEU A 45 -0.58 -3.72 5.45
CA LEU A 45 -0.13 -4.49 4.29
C LEU A 45 -1.29 -4.86 3.35
N GLU A 46 -2.41 -5.35 3.89
CA GLU A 46 -3.61 -5.66 3.10
C GLU A 46 -4.15 -4.42 2.36
N GLN A 47 -4.16 -3.26 3.02
CA GLN A 47 -4.56 -1.99 2.41
C GLN A 47 -3.61 -1.57 1.29
N LEU A 48 -2.30 -1.67 1.52
CA LEU A 48 -1.28 -1.33 0.52
C LEU A 48 -1.41 -2.25 -0.70
N HIS A 49 -1.56 -3.56 -0.48
CA HIS A 49 -1.77 -4.55 -1.54
C HIS A 49 -3.02 -4.28 -2.36
N TYR A 50 -4.12 -3.93 -1.68
CA TYR A 50 -5.37 -3.59 -2.33
C TYR A 50 -5.20 -2.38 -3.26
N VAL A 51 -4.50 -1.33 -2.81
CA VAL A 51 -4.21 -0.16 -3.64
C VAL A 51 -3.31 -0.52 -4.82
N MET A 52 -2.25 -1.30 -4.59
CA MET A 52 -1.33 -1.68 -5.66
C MET A 52 -2.08 -2.39 -6.80
N LYS A 53 -2.95 -3.35 -6.45
CA LYS A 53 -3.83 -4.03 -7.42
C LYS A 53 -4.78 -3.07 -8.15
N LEU A 54 -5.33 -2.08 -7.46
CA LEU A 54 -6.18 -1.08 -8.10
C LEU A 54 -5.39 -0.18 -9.05
N THR A 55 -4.18 0.21 -8.65
CA THR A 55 -3.26 1.03 -9.44
C THR A 55 -2.87 0.31 -10.72
N GLU A 56 -2.50 -0.97 -10.62
CA GLU A 56 -2.24 -1.85 -11.78
C GLU A 56 -3.45 -1.89 -12.72
N ARG A 57 -4.64 -2.19 -12.20
CA ARG A 57 -5.89 -2.24 -13.00
C ARG A 57 -6.21 -0.91 -13.70
N VAL A 58 -5.91 0.22 -13.08
CA VAL A 58 -6.15 1.55 -13.68
C VAL A 58 -5.11 1.84 -14.77
N LYS A 59 -3.83 1.51 -14.55
CA LYS A 59 -2.79 1.65 -15.58
C LYS A 59 -3.08 0.79 -16.81
N LEU A 60 -3.45 -0.47 -16.61
CA LEU A 60 -3.81 -1.39 -17.70
C LEU A 60 -5.00 -0.86 -18.52
N LYS A 61 -6.03 -0.32 -17.87
CA LYS A 61 -7.17 0.31 -18.55
C LYS A 61 -6.85 1.63 -19.26
N ALA A 62 -5.79 2.32 -18.84
CA ALA A 62 -5.36 3.58 -19.43
C ALA A 62 -4.35 3.39 -20.58
N ALA A 63 -3.72 2.21 -20.68
CA ALA A 63 -2.93 1.83 -21.83
C ALA A 63 -3.86 1.55 -23.04
N PRO A 64 -3.47 1.96 -24.27
CA PRO A 64 -4.25 1.63 -25.46
C PRO A 64 -4.35 0.11 -25.62
N GLU A 65 -5.52 -0.38 -26.03
CA GLU A 65 -5.86 -1.81 -26.15
C GLU A 65 -4.97 -2.55 -27.16
N GLU A 66 -3.75 -2.91 -26.77
CA GLU A 66 -2.85 -3.75 -27.57
C GLU A 66 -2.09 -4.71 -26.63
N SER A 67 -2.75 -5.81 -26.24
CA SER A 67 -2.18 -7.16 -26.01
C SER A 67 -2.82 -7.88 -24.81
N GLU A 68 -3.60 -8.92 -25.08
CA GLU A 68 -3.94 -9.96 -24.10
C GLU A 68 -2.66 -10.73 -23.71
N GLY A 69 -2.08 -10.47 -22.53
CA GLY A 69 -0.85 -11.16 -22.08
C GLY A 69 -0.48 -10.90 -20.61
N ASP A 70 -1.08 -11.68 -19.71
CA ASP A 70 -1.13 -11.53 -18.24
C ASP A 70 0.18 -11.49 -17.42
N LEU A 71 1.39 -11.35 -17.98
CA LEU A 71 2.64 -11.31 -17.18
C LEU A 71 3.74 -10.37 -17.70
N GLU A 72 3.76 -10.05 -19.00
CA GLU A 72 4.79 -9.16 -19.58
C GLU A 72 4.50 -7.67 -19.32
N GLU A 73 3.26 -7.34 -18.94
CA GLU A 73 2.83 -5.96 -18.70
C GLU A 73 3.24 -5.45 -17.31
N VAL A 74 3.28 -6.30 -16.27
CA VAL A 74 3.70 -5.88 -14.92
C VAL A 74 5.18 -5.47 -14.88
N GLU A 75 6.05 -6.12 -15.65
CA GLU A 75 7.46 -5.73 -15.77
C GLU A 75 7.62 -4.37 -16.48
N GLN A 76 6.73 -4.06 -17.44
CA GLN A 76 6.70 -2.75 -18.11
C GLN A 76 6.16 -1.64 -17.20
N LEU A 77 5.49 -1.96 -16.10
CA LEU A 77 4.97 -1.00 -15.13
C LEU A 77 5.97 -0.63 -14.03
N VAL A 78 7.01 -1.45 -13.80
CA VAL A 78 8.08 -1.22 -12.81
C VAL A 78 8.73 0.17 -12.95
N PRO A 79 9.05 0.68 -14.16
CA PRO A 79 9.63 2.02 -14.31
C PRO A 79 8.69 3.16 -13.89
N PHE A 80 7.38 2.89 -13.87
CA PHE A 80 6.34 3.87 -13.57
C PHE A 80 5.82 3.73 -12.13
N LEU A 81 6.38 2.83 -11.33
CA LEU A 81 6.05 2.75 -9.91
C LEU A 81 6.88 3.78 -9.13
N PRO A 82 6.26 4.53 -8.23
CA PRO A 82 7.01 5.44 -7.37
C PRO A 82 7.98 4.65 -6.49
N THR A 83 9.10 5.27 -6.13
CA THR A 83 9.91 4.78 -5.01
C THR A 83 9.05 4.73 -3.75
N PHE A 84 9.05 3.59 -3.05
CA PHE A 84 8.24 3.41 -1.86
C PHE A 84 9.06 3.62 -0.58
N VAL A 85 8.51 4.36 0.38
CA VAL A 85 9.09 4.57 1.70
C VAL A 85 8.01 4.36 2.76
N TRP A 86 8.26 3.49 3.74
CA TRP A 86 7.35 3.28 4.86
C TRP A 86 7.84 4.03 6.11
N ALA A 87 7.17 5.12 6.44
CA ALA A 87 7.43 5.89 7.66
C ALA A 87 6.62 5.33 8.84
N VAL A 88 7.28 4.54 9.68
CA VAL A 88 6.68 3.92 10.86
C VAL A 88 6.86 4.83 12.08
N ARG A 89 5.77 5.38 12.62
CA ARG A 89 5.78 6.29 13.79
C ARG A 89 5.48 5.55 15.09
N ASP A 90 5.97 6.08 16.21
CA ASP A 90 5.82 5.48 17.54
C ASP A 90 6.32 4.03 17.60
N PHE A 91 7.43 3.75 16.92
CA PHE A 91 8.03 2.43 16.86
C PHE A 91 8.67 2.08 18.21
N THR A 92 8.13 1.06 18.88
CA THR A 92 8.59 0.61 20.21
C THR A 92 9.24 -0.76 20.19
N LEU A 93 9.31 -1.42 19.02
CA LEU A 93 9.94 -2.74 18.89
C LEU A 93 11.45 -2.61 18.82
N GLN A 94 12.15 -3.60 19.37
CA GLN A 94 13.58 -3.76 19.13
C GLN A 94 13.75 -4.44 17.78
N LEU A 95 14.60 -3.86 16.94
CA LEU A 95 14.96 -4.41 15.63
C LEU A 95 15.94 -5.57 15.84
N GLU A 96 15.43 -6.72 16.28
CA GLU A 96 16.23 -7.92 16.52
C GLU A 96 15.55 -9.14 15.90
N LYS A 97 16.32 -9.98 15.20
CA LYS A 97 15.91 -11.28 14.69
C LYS A 97 16.98 -12.32 15.01
N ASP A 98 16.57 -13.43 15.62
CA ASP A 98 17.47 -14.53 16.00
C ASP A 98 18.71 -14.09 16.82
N GLY A 99 18.56 -13.10 17.71
CA GLY A 99 19.66 -12.60 18.55
C GLY A 99 20.60 -11.62 17.85
N LYS A 100 20.27 -11.16 16.64
CA LYS A 100 21.04 -10.16 15.89
C LYS A 100 20.21 -8.92 15.63
N ASP A 101 20.83 -7.77 15.81
CA ASP A 101 20.28 -6.50 15.39
C ASP A 101 20.08 -6.50 13.87
N ILE A 102 18.93 -6.01 13.43
CA ILE A 102 18.58 -5.85 12.01
C ILE A 102 18.39 -4.36 11.69
N SER A 103 18.61 -3.99 10.44
CA SER A 103 18.35 -2.65 9.92
C SER A 103 16.85 -2.42 9.69
N GLU A 104 16.46 -1.15 9.51
CA GLU A 104 15.10 -0.75 9.19
C GLU A 104 14.63 -1.34 7.86
N ASP A 105 15.54 -1.42 6.88
CA ASP A 105 15.27 -2.01 5.57
C ASP A 105 15.05 -3.53 5.69
N GLU A 106 15.87 -4.23 6.48
CA GLU A 106 15.67 -5.66 6.76
C GLU A 106 14.35 -5.92 7.50
N TYR A 107 13.95 -5.04 8.42
CA TYR A 107 12.65 -5.13 9.07
C TYR A 107 11.49 -4.99 8.08
N LEU A 108 11.59 -4.06 7.13
CA LEU A 108 10.60 -3.90 6.08
C LEU A 108 10.53 -5.14 5.18
N GLU A 109 11.67 -5.69 4.77
CA GLU A 109 11.71 -6.93 3.98
C GLU A 109 11.05 -8.11 4.72
N PHE A 110 11.33 -8.29 6.01
CA PHE A 110 10.68 -9.36 6.79
C PHE A 110 9.17 -9.15 6.94
N ALA A 111 8.72 -7.92 7.09
CA ALA A 111 7.31 -7.62 7.14
C ALA A 111 6.61 -7.94 5.81
N LEU A 112 7.30 -7.75 4.68
CA LEU A 112 6.79 -8.08 3.34
C LEU A 112 6.84 -9.60 3.05
N GLU A 113 7.88 -10.31 3.49
CA GLU A 113 8.00 -11.78 3.33
C GLU A 113 6.89 -12.54 4.06
N LEU A 114 6.45 -12.05 5.23
CA LEU A 114 5.37 -12.65 6.02
C LEU A 114 4.03 -12.71 5.28
N GLU A 115 3.80 -11.83 4.30
CA GLU A 115 2.60 -11.85 3.46
C GLU A 115 2.76 -12.76 2.23
N ALA A 116 3.96 -12.87 1.65
CA ALA A 116 4.22 -13.75 0.51
C ALA A 116 4.09 -15.24 0.86
N GLY A 117 4.29 -15.60 2.14
CA GLY A 117 4.19 -16.97 2.64
C GLY A 117 2.78 -17.46 3.04
N LYS A 118 1.76 -16.60 2.99
CA LYS A 118 0.34 -16.98 3.19
C LYS A 118 -0.38 -17.03 1.85
N GLY A 119 0.02 -17.96 1.00
CA GLY A 119 -0.68 -18.37 -0.23
C GLY A 119 -1.28 -19.75 -0.09
#